data_AF-A0A0N4YM21-F1
#
_entry.id   AF-A0A0N4YM21-F1
#
_cell.length_a   1.000
_cell.length_b   1.000
_cell.length_c   1.000
_cell.angle_alpha   90.00
_cell.angle_beta   90.00
_cell.angle_gamma   90.00
#
_symmetry.space_group_name_H-M   'P 1'
#
loop_
_entity.id
_entity.type
_entity.pdbx_description
1 polymer ?
#
loop_
_entity_poly.entity_id
_entity_poly.type
_entity_poly.pdbx_seq_one_letter_code
_entity_poly.pdbx_strand_id
1 'polypeptide(L)'
;MLALTILCHISLVTSQQKKTVTVGIAAVENVLPDFMGHSQSAGAIGLALDRMQSEGIAGGIEFRFLVNYTECDAAEAVGVAVDFMVNENVDVVIAPPCPMRL
;
A
#
# COMPACT_ATOMS: atom_id res chain seq x y z
N MET A 1 50.52 4.02 10.02
CA MET A 1 49.57 3.28 10.88
C MET A 1 48.23 3.99 11.11
N LEU A 2 48.07 5.30 10.83
CA LEU A 2 46.76 6.00 10.98
C LEU A 2 45.82 5.92 9.76
N ALA A 3 46.28 5.51 8.58
CA ALA A 3 45.45 5.51 7.37
C ALA A 3 44.52 4.28 7.22
N LEU A 4 44.79 3.19 7.97
CA LEU A 4 44.04 1.93 7.83
C LEU A 4 42.75 1.87 8.65
N THR A 5 42.61 2.72 9.68
CA THR A 5 41.42 2.76 10.55
C THR A 5 40.25 3.53 9.93
N ILE A 6 40.49 4.44 8.99
CA ILE A 6 39.43 5.27 8.37
C ILE A 6 38.66 4.50 7.28
N LEU A 7 39.31 3.56 6.59
CA LEU A 7 38.68 2.74 5.54
C LEU A 7 37.70 1.68 6.08
N CYS A 8 37.79 1.32 7.37
CA CYS A 8 36.91 0.32 7.96
C CYS A 8 35.53 0.89 8.40
N HIS A 9 35.44 2.22 8.63
CA HIS A 9 34.19 2.85 9.04
C HIS A 9 33.22 3.18 7.89
N ILE A 10 33.65 3.12 6.63
CA ILE A 10 32.81 3.51 5.48
C ILE A 10 31.92 2.34 5.00
N SER A 11 32.29 1.09 5.29
CA SER A 11 31.58 -0.09 4.76
C SER A 11 30.33 -0.51 5.53
N LEU A 12 29.97 0.18 6.63
CA LEU A 12 28.70 -0.04 7.33
C LEU A 12 27.64 1.01 6.94
N VAL A 13 27.69 1.52 5.69
CA VAL A 13 26.47 2.00 5.05
C VAL A 13 25.61 0.77 4.84
N THR A 14 24.79 0.46 5.84
CA THR A 14 23.78 -0.58 5.79
C THR A 14 23.01 -0.42 4.49
N SER A 15 23.25 -1.34 3.55
CA SER A 15 22.24 -1.72 2.56
C SER A 15 21.07 -2.28 3.36
N GLN A 16 20.21 -1.39 3.89
CA GLN A 16 18.92 -1.78 4.41
C GLN A 16 18.13 -2.21 3.18
N GLN A 17 18.09 -3.51 2.93
CA GLN A 17 17.24 -4.09 1.92
C GLN A 17 15.80 -3.71 2.29
N LYS A 18 15.22 -2.75 1.56
CA LYS A 18 13.86 -2.30 1.82
C LYS A 18 12.91 -3.48 1.62
N LYS A 19 12.08 -3.77 2.62
CA LYS A 19 11.06 -4.81 2.50
C LYS A 19 9.88 -4.23 1.73
N THR A 20 9.51 -4.84 0.62
CA THR A 20 8.30 -4.43 -0.11
C THR A 20 7.06 -5.01 0.57
N VAL A 21 6.05 -4.18 0.80
CA VAL A 21 4.71 -4.57 1.26
C VAL A 21 3.74 -4.25 0.14
N THR A 22 3.06 -5.27 -0.37
CA THR A 22 2.07 -5.17 -1.45
C THR A 22 0.67 -5.04 -0.84
N VAL A 23 0.01 -3.92 -1.10
CA VAL A 23 -1.32 -3.59 -0.59
C VAL A 23 -2.32 -3.71 -1.73
N GLY A 24 -3.29 -4.61 -1.60
CA GLY A 24 -4.47 -4.66 -2.47
C GLY A 24 -5.53 -3.69 -1.97
N ILE A 25 -6.06 -2.85 -2.85
CA ILE A 25 -7.14 -1.92 -2.55
C ILE A 25 -8.36 -2.31 -3.38
N ALA A 26 -9.42 -2.76 -2.71
CA ALA A 26 -10.71 -3.04 -3.30
C ALA A 26 -11.58 -1.77 -3.21
N ALA A 27 -11.51 -0.95 -4.26
CA ALA A 27 -12.11 0.38 -4.27
C ALA A 27 -13.45 0.42 -5.02
N VAL A 28 -14.03 1.62 -5.08
CA VAL A 28 -15.22 1.97 -5.85
C VAL A 28 -14.88 3.22 -6.64
N GLU A 29 -15.37 3.36 -7.87
CA GLU A 29 -15.20 4.59 -8.66
C GLU A 29 -16.54 5.18 -9.09
N ASN A 30 -17.46 4.35 -9.59
CA ASN A 30 -18.62 4.83 -10.34
C ASN A 30 -19.93 4.83 -9.55
N VAL A 31 -20.11 3.89 -8.60
CA VAL A 31 -21.40 3.77 -7.89
C VAL A 31 -21.55 4.68 -6.68
N LEU A 32 -20.43 5.15 -6.09
CA LEU A 32 -20.41 6.04 -4.93
C LEU A 32 -19.33 7.14 -5.05
N PRO A 33 -19.30 7.90 -6.16
CA PRO A 33 -18.20 8.82 -6.47
C PRO A 33 -18.04 9.92 -5.42
N ASP A 34 -19.14 10.45 -4.88
CA ASP A 34 -19.10 11.56 -3.90
C ASP A 34 -18.73 11.12 -2.47
N PHE A 35 -18.76 9.82 -2.19
CA PHE A 35 -18.53 9.30 -0.83
C PHE A 35 -17.17 8.61 -0.70
N MET A 36 -16.90 7.63 -1.58
CA MET A 36 -15.72 6.76 -1.48
C MET A 36 -15.08 6.49 -2.84
N GLY A 37 -15.36 7.35 -3.83
CA GLY A 37 -14.72 7.29 -5.13
C GLY A 37 -13.20 7.26 -4.98
N HIS A 38 -12.56 6.31 -5.64
CA HIS A 38 -11.11 6.18 -5.64
C HIS A 38 -10.47 7.45 -6.20
N SER A 39 -11.00 8.02 -7.28
CA SER A 39 -10.55 9.32 -7.82
C SER A 39 -10.55 10.46 -6.79
N GLN A 40 -11.46 10.44 -5.82
CA GLN A 40 -11.57 11.48 -4.79
C GLN A 40 -10.71 11.22 -3.55
N SER A 41 -10.33 9.97 -3.29
CA SER A 41 -9.70 9.55 -2.03
C SER A 41 -8.29 8.99 -2.18
N ALA A 42 -7.91 8.49 -3.36
CA ALA A 42 -6.61 7.84 -3.60
C ALA A 42 -5.41 8.75 -3.29
N GLY A 43 -5.56 10.06 -3.54
CA GLY A 43 -4.52 11.04 -3.23
C GLY A 43 -4.13 11.10 -1.74
N ALA A 44 -5.04 10.71 -0.84
CA ALA A 44 -4.76 10.68 0.59
C ALA A 44 -3.75 9.58 0.98
N ILE A 45 -3.57 8.53 0.17
CA ILE A 45 -2.61 7.45 0.44
C ILE A 45 -1.19 8.01 0.45
N GLY A 46 -0.83 8.84 -0.53
CA GLY A 46 0.49 9.48 -0.58
C GLY A 46 0.75 10.37 0.63
N LEU A 47 -0.24 11.16 1.04
CA LEU A 47 -0.13 12.02 2.23
C LEU A 47 0.06 11.19 3.52
N ALA A 48 -0.65 10.07 3.64
CA ALA A 48 -0.47 9.17 4.78
C ALA A 48 0.94 8.55 4.80
N LEU A 49 1.47 8.15 3.63
CA LEU A 49 2.83 7.63 3.51
C LEU A 49 3.89 8.69 3.87
N ASP A 50 3.74 9.92 3.40
CA ASP A 50 4.63 11.03 3.75
C ASP A 50 4.64 11.24 5.26
N ARG A 51 3.46 11.17 5.90
CA ARG A 51 3.36 11.30 7.35
C ARG A 51 4.05 10.14 8.07
N MET A 52 3.77 8.90 7.68
CA MET A 52 4.40 7.71 8.26
C MET A 52 5.92 7.71 8.09
N GLN A 53 6.44 8.23 6.98
CA GLN A 53 7.88 8.42 6.79
C GLN A 53 8.44 9.48 7.73
N SER A 54 7.76 10.63 7.88
CA SER A 54 8.20 11.70 8.78
C SER A 54 8.21 11.29 10.26
N GLU A 55 7.34 10.37 10.64
CA GLU A 55 7.24 9.83 12.00
C GLU A 55 8.17 8.61 12.23
N GLY A 56 8.91 8.17 11.20
CA GLY A 56 9.79 7.00 11.30
C GLY A 56 9.08 5.66 11.39
N ILE A 57 7.78 5.59 11.10
CA ILE A 57 6.95 4.37 11.16
C ILE A 57 7.23 3.47 9.94
N ALA A 58 7.42 4.06 8.77
CA ALA A 58 7.62 3.35 7.50
C ALA A 58 9.10 3.11 7.13
N GLY A 59 10.03 3.27 8.09
CA GLY A 59 11.46 3.13 7.83
C GLY A 59 11.82 1.75 7.26
N GLY A 60 12.50 1.73 6.11
CA GLY A 60 12.93 0.48 5.47
C GLY A 60 11.82 -0.33 4.81
N ILE A 61 10.61 0.22 4.68
CA ILE A 61 9.49 -0.40 3.97
C ILE A 61 9.25 0.34 2.66
N GLU A 62 9.00 -0.40 1.58
CA GLU A 62 8.51 0.13 0.31
C GLU A 62 7.09 -0.38 0.07
N PHE A 63 6.13 0.51 -0.13
CA PHE A 63 4.75 0.10 -0.38
C PHE A 63 4.46 0.05 -1.88
N ARG A 64 3.89 -1.07 -2.33
CA ARG A 64 3.32 -1.22 -3.68
C ARG A 64 1.80 -1.34 -3.57
N PHE A 65 1.06 -0.49 -4.25
CA PHE A 65 -0.41 -0.51 -4.22
C PHE A 65 -0.96 -1.08 -5.52
N LEU A 66 -1.88 -2.03 -5.40
CA LEU A 66 -2.67 -2.58 -6.50
C LEU A 66 -4.12 -2.20 -6.25
N VAL A 67 -4.76 -1.55 -7.21
CA VAL A 67 -6.15 -1.10 -7.06
C VAL A 67 -7.01 -1.88 -8.03
N ASN A 68 -8.11 -2.44 -7.52
CA ASN A 68 -9.14 -3.04 -8.34
C ASN A 68 -10.52 -2.57 -7.85
N TYR A 69 -11.49 -2.50 -8.76
CA TYR A 69 -12.79 -1.90 -8.50
C TYR A 69 -13.84 -2.98 -8.26
N THR A 70 -14.65 -2.79 -7.22
CA THR A 70 -15.71 -3.73 -6.81
C THR A 70 -17.10 -3.19 -7.04
N GLU A 71 -17.22 -1.88 -7.28
CA GLU A 71 -18.47 -1.16 -7.59
C GLU A 71 -19.68 -1.55 -6.71
N CYS A 72 -19.42 -1.86 -5.44
CA CYS A 72 -20.41 -2.35 -4.48
C CYS A 72 -21.23 -3.57 -4.95
N ASP A 73 -20.64 -4.38 -5.81
CA ASP A 73 -21.17 -5.69 -6.20
C ASP A 73 -20.45 -6.81 -5.43
N ALA A 74 -21.22 -7.74 -4.89
CA ALA A 74 -20.69 -8.82 -4.06
C ALA A 74 -19.89 -9.84 -4.88
N ALA A 75 -20.29 -10.11 -6.12
CA ALA A 75 -19.59 -11.05 -6.98
C ALA A 75 -18.25 -10.46 -7.46
N GLU A 76 -18.24 -9.18 -7.83
CA GLU A 76 -17.01 -8.44 -8.16
C GLU A 76 -16.07 -8.38 -6.96
N ALA A 77 -16.58 -8.05 -5.76
CA ALA A 77 -15.76 -8.04 -4.55
C ALA A 77 -15.10 -9.39 -4.25
N VAL A 78 -15.83 -10.50 -4.41
CA VAL A 78 -15.25 -11.85 -4.26
C VAL A 78 -14.21 -12.13 -5.34
N GLY A 79 -14.47 -11.74 -6.59
CA GLY A 79 -13.52 -11.89 -7.69
C GLY A 79 -12.20 -11.15 -7.42
N VAL A 80 -12.28 -9.90 -7.00
CA VAL A 80 -11.13 -9.07 -6.61
C VAL A 80 -10.39 -9.70 -5.42
N ALA A 81 -11.10 -10.19 -4.41
CA ALA A 81 -10.48 -10.84 -3.26
C ALA A 81 -9.70 -12.10 -3.66
N VAL A 82 -10.26 -12.96 -4.51
CA VAL A 82 -9.58 -14.16 -5.01
C VAL A 82 -8.36 -13.78 -5.84
N ASP A 83 -8.47 -12.78 -6.71
CA ASP A 83 -7.36 -12.30 -7.54
C ASP A 83 -6.19 -11.79 -6.68
N PHE A 84 -6.50 -10.96 -5.67
CA PHE A 84 -5.52 -10.49 -4.69
C PHE A 84 -4.85 -11.61 -3.89
N MET A 85 -5.62 -12.63 -3.51
CA MET A 85 -5.11 -13.75 -2.70
C MET A 85 -4.29 -14.75 -3.52
N VAL A 86 -4.72 -15.07 -4.74
CA VAL A 86 -4.20 -16.21 -5.50
C VAL A 86 -3.21 -15.78 -6.58
N ASN A 87 -3.49 -14.68 -7.28
CA ASN A 87 -2.70 -14.26 -8.43
C ASN A 87 -1.67 -13.19 -8.05
N GLU A 88 -2.10 -12.16 -7.30
CA GLU A 88 -1.25 -11.03 -6.95
C GLU A 88 -0.45 -11.23 -5.65
N ASN A 89 -0.87 -12.21 -4.82
CA ASN A 89 -0.25 -12.55 -3.54
C ASN A 89 0.06 -11.31 -2.67
N VAL A 90 -0.97 -10.49 -2.46
CA VAL A 90 -0.85 -9.26 -1.67
C VAL A 90 -0.64 -9.56 -0.18
N ASP A 91 0.09 -8.70 0.53
CA ASP A 91 0.37 -8.86 1.96
C ASP A 91 -0.81 -8.40 2.83
N VAL A 92 -1.59 -7.44 2.34
CA VAL A 92 -2.76 -6.88 3.03
C VAL A 92 -3.78 -6.37 2.03
N VAL A 93 -5.06 -6.48 2.38
CA VAL A 93 -6.19 -5.94 1.62
C VAL A 93 -6.85 -4.82 2.41
N ILE A 94 -7.08 -3.68 1.75
CA ILE A 94 -7.88 -2.56 2.25
C ILE A 94 -9.14 -2.48 1.40
N ALA A 95 -10.28 -2.72 2.03
CA ALA A 95 -11.60 -2.73 1.39
C ALA A 95 -12.58 -1.92 2.25
N PRO A 96 -12.83 -0.63 1.95
CA PRO A 96 -13.87 0.12 2.63
C PRO A 96 -15.24 -0.53 2.40
N PRO A 97 -16.12 -0.58 3.43
CA PRO A 97 -17.41 -1.21 3.30
C PRO A 97 -18.33 -0.37 2.41
N CYS A 98 -19.07 -1.05 1.52
CA CYS A 98 -20.19 -0.43 0.84
C CYS A 98 -21.39 -0.27 1.79
N PRO A 99 -22.19 0.81 1.67
CA PRO A 99 -23.41 0.98 2.43
C PRO A 99 -24.38 -0.17 2.13
N MET A 100 -25.04 -0.69 3.17
CA MET A 100 -26.12 -1.66 3.01
C MET A 100 -27.25 -1.01 2.21
N ARG A 101 -27.69 -1.63 1.11
CA ARG A 101 -28.98 -1.32 0.50
C ARG A 101 -30.06 -1.73 1.51
N LEU A 102 -30.65 -0.75 2.20
CA LEU A 102 -31.92 -0.90 2.92
C LEU A 102 -33.07 -1.03 1.91
#